data_AF-A0AAD6MQQ7-F1
#
_entry.id   AF-A0AAD6MQQ7-F1
#
_cell.length_a   1.000
_cell.length_b   1.000
_cell.length_c   1.000
_cell.angle_alpha   90.00
_cell.angle_beta   90.00
_cell.angle_gamma   90.00
#
_symmetry.space_group_name_H-M   'P 1'
#
loop_
_entity.id
_entity.type
_entity.pdbx_description
1 polymer ?
#
loop_
_entity_poly.entity_id
_entity_poly.type
_entity_poly.pdbx_seq_one_letter_code
_entity_poly.pdbx_strand_id
1 'polypeptide(L)'
;MAQARPPLARLGFCASTASHRVWRTSARLAPPTYKAPPSFSSPPLSRAALISRHFSSSSPIMSYTVRKIAQPYTLEHRIYVEKDGVPVSPFHDIPLYANAEQTVLNMVVEIPRWTNAKQEISKDEFLNPIKQDTKKGKLRFVRNCFPHKGYLWNYGAFPRTWEDPNSVHPETKAKGDNDPLDVCEIGELVGYPGQVKQVKVLGVMALIDEEETDWKIIVIDVNDPLAPKLNDIEDVERHLPGLLRATNEWFRIYKIPDGKPENQFAFSGECKNKKYAEEVIHECADAWEKLMSGKTAPGDINLANIEAPEGVASRADPAKVAAVPANQEIAPAAIDGTIDKWFFISGAAV
;
A
#
# COMPACT_ATOMS: atom_id res chain seq x y z
N MET A 1 3.55 32.77 63.45
CA MET A 1 2.10 32.67 63.71
C MET A 1 1.60 31.40 63.06
N ALA A 2 1.18 30.44 63.87
CA ALA A 2 0.64 29.15 63.47
C ALA A 2 -0.89 29.25 63.36
N GLN A 3 -1.50 28.48 62.44
CA GLN A 3 -2.84 27.89 62.51
C GLN A 3 -3.18 27.29 61.13
N ALA A 4 -3.96 26.25 60.95
CA ALA A 4 -4.21 24.99 61.63
C ALA A 4 -5.08 24.18 60.63
N ARG A 5 -4.78 22.90 60.41
CA ARG A 5 -5.61 21.99 59.59
C ARG A 5 -6.87 21.56 60.36
N PRO A 6 -7.98 21.22 59.68
CA PRO A 6 -9.02 20.34 60.22
C PRO A 6 -8.90 18.89 59.69
N PRO A 7 -9.56 17.90 60.33
CA PRO A 7 -9.10 16.51 60.37
C PRO A 7 -9.82 15.53 59.42
N LEU A 8 -9.19 14.37 59.24
CA LEU A 8 -9.74 13.14 58.65
C LEU A 8 -10.87 12.55 59.50
N ALA A 9 -11.92 12.06 58.83
CA ALA A 9 -12.86 11.08 59.39
C ALA A 9 -12.61 9.70 58.76
N ARG A 10 -12.30 8.71 59.63
CA ARG A 10 -12.41 7.27 59.39
C ARG A 10 -13.75 6.78 59.94
N LEU A 11 -14.34 5.77 59.29
CA LEU A 11 -15.21 4.68 59.78
C LEU A 11 -16.06 4.20 58.60
N GLY A 12 -16.26 2.91 58.29
CA GLY A 12 -15.88 1.67 58.93
C GLY A 12 -16.20 0.50 57.99
N PHE A 13 -15.47 -0.60 58.16
CA PHE A 13 -15.76 -1.91 57.59
C PHE A 13 -17.01 -2.50 58.23
N CYS A 14 -17.87 -3.17 57.46
CA CYS A 14 -18.73 -4.22 57.98
C CYS A 14 -18.82 -5.36 56.96
N ALA A 15 -18.36 -6.53 57.38
CA ALA A 15 -18.50 -7.82 56.70
C ALA A 15 -19.39 -8.71 57.57
N SER A 16 -20.40 -9.36 56.98
CA SER A 16 -21.18 -10.49 57.53
C SER A 16 -22.29 -10.78 56.49
N THR A 17 -22.69 -11.98 56.07
CA THR A 17 -22.38 -13.38 56.35
C THR A 17 -23.15 -14.18 55.29
N ALA A 18 -22.57 -15.27 54.81
CA ALA A 18 -23.27 -16.28 54.02
C ALA A 18 -24.35 -17.00 54.84
N SER A 19 -25.43 -17.41 54.20
CA SER A 19 -26.31 -18.46 54.69
C SER A 19 -26.79 -19.35 53.54
N HIS A 20 -26.39 -20.62 53.63
CA HIS A 20 -26.88 -21.72 52.81
C HIS A 20 -28.35 -21.99 53.11
N ARG A 21 -29.14 -22.31 52.07
CA ARG A 21 -30.24 -23.27 52.23
C ARG A 21 -30.44 -24.08 50.95
N VAL A 22 -30.04 -25.33 51.03
CA VAL A 22 -30.35 -26.42 50.10
C VAL A 22 -31.73 -26.97 50.48
N TRP A 23 -32.63 -27.14 49.51
CA TRP A 23 -33.68 -28.16 49.56
C TRP A 23 -33.81 -28.82 48.19
N ARG A 24 -33.58 -30.14 48.19
CA ARG A 24 -33.89 -31.08 47.11
C ARG A 24 -35.39 -31.37 47.15
N THR A 25 -36.03 -31.48 45.99
CA THR A 25 -37.08 -32.50 45.77
C THR A 25 -37.05 -32.98 44.33
N SER A 26 -37.14 -34.31 44.22
CA SER A 26 -37.08 -35.12 43.02
C SER A 26 -38.48 -35.24 42.39
N ALA A 27 -38.59 -35.22 41.07
CA ALA A 27 -39.70 -35.85 40.36
C ALA A 27 -39.26 -36.22 38.93
N ARG A 28 -39.13 -37.52 38.68
CA ARG A 28 -39.05 -38.10 37.34
C ARG A 28 -40.46 -38.09 36.74
N LEU A 29 -40.59 -37.62 35.50
CA LEU A 29 -41.76 -37.89 34.66
C LEU A 29 -41.28 -38.50 33.33
N ALA A 30 -41.89 -39.64 32.99
CA ALA A 30 -41.65 -40.41 31.79
C ALA A 30 -42.28 -39.74 30.55
N PRO A 31 -41.81 -40.04 29.32
CA PRO A 31 -42.23 -39.31 28.12
C PRO A 31 -43.58 -39.82 27.58
N PRO A 32 -44.40 -38.96 26.95
CA PRO A 32 -45.57 -39.41 26.22
C PRO A 32 -45.17 -39.97 24.85
N THR A 33 -45.61 -41.19 24.58
CA THR A 33 -45.53 -41.86 23.27
C THR A 33 -46.53 -41.24 22.29
N TYR A 34 -46.05 -40.65 21.20
CA TYR A 34 -46.88 -40.25 20.05
C TYR A 34 -46.61 -41.17 18.85
N LYS A 35 -47.69 -41.76 18.32
CA LYS A 35 -47.71 -42.60 17.11
C LYS A 35 -47.53 -41.72 15.86
N ALA A 36 -46.72 -42.21 14.92
CA ALA A 36 -46.42 -41.55 13.64
C ALA A 36 -47.58 -41.65 12.62
N PRO A 37 -47.81 -40.61 11.78
CA PRO A 37 -48.63 -40.70 10.57
C PRO A 37 -47.81 -41.17 9.35
N PRO A 38 -48.46 -41.61 8.25
CA PRO A 38 -47.82 -42.41 7.21
C PRO A 38 -46.89 -41.60 6.28
N SER A 39 -45.88 -42.31 5.79
CA SER A 39 -44.83 -41.87 4.87
C SER A 39 -45.36 -41.63 3.46
N PHE A 40 -45.19 -40.41 2.95
CA PHE A 40 -45.13 -40.15 1.50
C PHE A 40 -43.68 -39.90 1.11
N SER A 41 -43.14 -40.79 0.29
CA SER A 41 -41.80 -40.71 -0.27
C SER A 41 -41.78 -39.75 -1.48
N SER A 42 -41.16 -38.60 -1.31
CA SER A 42 -40.69 -37.77 -2.42
C SER A 42 -39.16 -37.87 -2.48
N PRO A 43 -38.54 -38.02 -3.66
CA PRO A 43 -37.09 -38.13 -3.75
C PRO A 43 -36.43 -36.82 -3.32
N PRO A 44 -35.23 -36.84 -2.72
CA PRO A 44 -34.52 -35.63 -2.40
C PRO A 44 -34.11 -34.95 -3.72
N LEU A 45 -34.84 -33.89 -4.08
CA LEU A 45 -34.32 -32.90 -5.01
C LEU A 45 -33.08 -32.29 -4.35
N SER A 46 -31.92 -32.66 -4.89
CA SER A 46 -30.63 -32.08 -4.59
C SER A 46 -30.73 -30.56 -4.50
N ARG A 47 -30.52 -30.02 -3.30
CA ARG A 47 -30.38 -28.58 -3.05
C ARG A 47 -29.13 -27.97 -3.73
N ALA A 48 -28.39 -28.76 -4.52
CA ALA A 48 -27.20 -28.35 -5.26
C ALA A 48 -27.47 -27.96 -6.73
N ALA A 49 -28.71 -28.03 -7.24
CA ALA A 49 -29.01 -27.74 -8.65
C ALA A 49 -29.59 -26.33 -8.93
N LEU A 50 -29.68 -25.45 -7.93
CA LEU A 50 -30.22 -24.08 -8.06
C LEU A 50 -29.19 -22.96 -7.89
N ILE A 51 -27.88 -23.28 -7.91
CA ILE A 51 -26.77 -22.32 -7.94
C ILE A 51 -25.86 -22.63 -9.14
N SER A 52 -26.42 -22.77 -10.34
CA SER A 52 -25.60 -23.01 -11.54
C SER A 52 -26.08 -22.28 -12.80
N ARG A 53 -26.86 -21.20 -12.65
CA ARG A 53 -27.35 -20.42 -13.82
C ARG A 53 -27.18 -18.89 -13.72
N HIS A 54 -26.27 -18.41 -12.88
CA HIS A 54 -25.85 -16.99 -12.89
C HIS A 54 -24.34 -16.78 -12.98
N PHE A 55 -23.62 -17.70 -13.62
CA PHE A 55 -22.28 -17.42 -14.13
C PHE A 55 -22.32 -17.47 -15.65
N SER A 56 -22.82 -16.39 -16.25
CA SER A 56 -22.55 -16.09 -17.64
C SER A 56 -22.08 -14.65 -17.73
N SER A 57 -20.86 -14.52 -18.26
CA SER A 57 -20.13 -13.29 -18.56
C SER A 57 -19.57 -12.53 -17.35
N SER A 58 -18.70 -13.17 -16.56
CA SER A 58 -17.56 -12.42 -16.03
C SER A 58 -16.49 -12.39 -17.13
N SER A 59 -16.17 -11.21 -17.64
CA SER A 59 -14.86 -10.98 -18.26
C SER A 59 -13.79 -11.59 -17.35
N PRO A 60 -12.73 -12.23 -17.88
CA PRO A 60 -11.66 -12.72 -17.02
C PRO A 60 -11.18 -11.55 -16.15
N ILE A 61 -11.26 -11.73 -14.82
CA ILE A 61 -10.62 -10.80 -13.89
C ILE A 61 -9.17 -10.79 -14.34
N MET A 62 -8.69 -9.66 -14.87
CA MET A 62 -7.30 -9.53 -15.28
C MET A 62 -6.44 -9.65 -14.02
N SER A 63 -5.98 -10.85 -13.71
CA SER A 63 -5.22 -11.12 -12.50
C SER A 63 -3.74 -10.90 -12.80
N TYR A 64 -3.21 -9.80 -12.30
CA TYR A 64 -1.77 -9.63 -12.24
C TYR A 64 -1.19 -10.60 -11.21
N THR A 65 -0.05 -11.20 -11.55
CA THR A 65 0.72 -12.08 -10.67
C THR A 65 2.16 -11.60 -10.61
N VAL A 66 3.00 -12.26 -9.80
CA VAL A 66 4.41 -11.87 -9.63
C VAL A 66 5.34 -13.04 -9.92
N ARG A 67 6.43 -12.73 -10.60
CA ARG A 67 7.54 -13.65 -10.87
C ARG A 67 8.80 -13.13 -10.16
N LYS A 68 9.22 -13.88 -9.15
CA LYS A 68 10.40 -13.59 -8.33
C LYS A 68 11.62 -14.29 -8.90
N ILE A 69 12.71 -13.56 -9.07
CA ILE A 69 13.99 -14.07 -9.54
C ILE A 69 15.03 -13.86 -8.45
N ALA A 70 15.89 -14.87 -8.24
CA ALA A 70 16.93 -14.89 -7.22
C ALA A 70 16.39 -14.72 -5.78
N GLN A 71 17.29 -14.86 -4.80
CA GLN A 71 16.94 -14.85 -3.40
C GLN A 71 16.54 -13.45 -2.91
N PRO A 72 15.40 -13.25 -2.22
CA PRO A 72 15.05 -11.94 -1.64
C PRO A 72 16.14 -11.41 -0.70
N TYR A 73 16.28 -10.07 -0.63
CA TYR A 73 17.35 -9.36 0.08
C TYR A 73 18.77 -9.67 -0.44
N THR A 74 18.91 -9.80 -1.75
CA THR A 74 20.20 -9.87 -2.48
C THR A 74 20.21 -8.86 -3.64
N LEU A 75 21.38 -8.58 -4.20
CA LEU A 75 21.54 -7.60 -5.29
C LEU A 75 20.87 -8.07 -6.58
N GLU A 76 20.78 -9.38 -6.77
CA GLU A 76 20.24 -10.04 -7.96
C GLU A 76 18.72 -10.15 -7.93
N HIS A 77 18.09 -9.92 -6.77
CA HIS A 77 16.65 -10.14 -6.61
C HIS A 77 15.84 -9.19 -7.48
N ARG A 78 14.91 -9.75 -8.25
CA ARG A 78 13.96 -8.99 -9.08
C ARG A 78 12.56 -9.55 -8.92
N ILE A 79 11.57 -8.67 -8.99
CA ILE A 79 10.15 -9.03 -8.97
C ILE A 79 9.52 -8.44 -10.23
N TYR A 80 9.20 -9.30 -11.18
CA TYR A 80 8.44 -8.93 -12.37
C TYR A 80 6.95 -9.03 -12.08
N VAL A 81 6.17 -8.08 -12.60
CA VAL A 81 4.71 -8.23 -12.67
C VAL A 81 4.37 -9.01 -13.93
N GLU A 82 3.40 -9.92 -13.83
CA GLU A 82 2.93 -10.73 -14.94
C GLU A 82 1.46 -10.46 -15.22
N LYS A 83 1.10 -10.40 -16.49
CA LYS A 83 -0.27 -10.43 -16.99
C LYS A 83 -0.43 -11.72 -17.79
N ASP A 84 -1.35 -12.58 -17.35
CA ASP A 84 -1.59 -13.90 -17.97
C ASP A 84 -0.31 -14.76 -18.09
N GLY A 85 0.58 -14.67 -17.08
CA GLY A 85 1.85 -15.41 -17.03
C GLY A 85 2.99 -14.84 -17.88
N VAL A 86 2.77 -13.69 -18.53
CA VAL A 86 3.79 -12.99 -19.32
C VAL A 86 4.30 -11.78 -18.54
N PRO A 87 5.62 -11.61 -18.35
CA PRO A 87 6.18 -10.42 -17.72
C PRO A 87 5.81 -9.15 -18.48
N VAL A 88 5.38 -8.13 -17.75
CA VAL A 88 5.00 -6.81 -18.25
C VAL A 88 5.76 -5.72 -17.50
N SER A 89 5.92 -4.56 -18.11
CA SER A 89 6.48 -3.39 -17.43
C SER A 89 5.48 -2.84 -16.39
N PRO A 90 5.80 -2.84 -15.09
CA PRO A 90 4.96 -2.18 -14.10
C PRO A 90 4.96 -0.66 -14.24
N PHE A 91 5.91 -0.09 -14.98
CA PHE A 91 5.93 1.34 -15.26
C PHE A 91 5.01 1.68 -16.47
N HIS A 92 5.07 0.89 -17.54
CA HIS A 92 4.50 1.27 -18.83
C HIS A 92 3.29 0.43 -19.27
N ASP A 93 3.19 -0.85 -18.91
CA ASP A 93 2.16 -1.75 -19.43
C ASP A 93 0.89 -1.81 -18.57
N ILE A 94 0.97 -1.50 -17.27
CA ILE A 94 -0.20 -1.50 -16.40
C ILE A 94 -1.00 -0.21 -16.62
N PRO A 95 -2.30 -0.26 -16.95
CA PRO A 95 -3.10 0.95 -17.12
C PRO A 95 -3.19 1.74 -15.81
N LEU A 96 -3.07 3.07 -15.87
CA LEU A 96 -3.28 3.94 -14.71
C LEU A 96 -4.67 3.76 -14.10
N TYR A 97 -5.70 3.77 -14.94
CA TYR A 97 -7.10 3.60 -14.52
C TYR A 97 -7.56 2.14 -14.67
N ALA A 98 -8.19 1.62 -13.62
CA ALA A 98 -8.72 0.26 -13.57
C ALA A 98 -10.16 0.15 -14.12
N ASN A 99 -10.84 1.28 -14.29
CA ASN A 99 -12.20 1.36 -14.85
C ASN A 99 -12.35 2.49 -15.87
N ALA A 100 -13.37 2.38 -16.72
CA ALA A 100 -13.62 3.32 -17.81
C ALA A 100 -13.99 4.72 -17.32
N GLU A 101 -14.63 4.81 -16.15
CA GLU A 101 -15.03 6.08 -15.55
C GLU A 101 -13.86 6.84 -14.91
N GLN A 102 -12.65 6.27 -14.91
CA GLN A 102 -11.43 6.89 -14.37
C GLN A 102 -11.54 7.28 -12.89
N THR A 103 -12.27 6.49 -12.10
CA THR A 103 -12.49 6.74 -10.65
C THR A 103 -11.74 5.76 -9.75
N VAL A 104 -11.21 4.68 -10.33
CA VAL A 104 -10.42 3.65 -9.67
C VAL A 104 -9.10 3.52 -10.42
N LEU A 105 -7.99 3.56 -9.69
CA LEU A 105 -6.65 3.49 -10.27
C LEU A 105 -5.98 2.17 -9.91
N ASN A 106 -5.07 1.71 -10.75
CA ASN A 106 -4.16 0.62 -10.40
C ASN A 106 -2.94 1.19 -9.69
N MET A 107 -2.63 0.69 -8.50
CA MET A 107 -1.39 0.95 -7.78
C MET A 107 -0.49 -0.26 -7.90
N VAL A 108 0.80 -0.07 -8.16
CA VAL A 108 1.82 -1.12 -8.03
C VAL A 108 2.47 -0.98 -6.66
N VAL A 109 2.26 -1.96 -5.78
CA VAL A 109 2.87 -1.97 -4.45
C VAL A 109 4.35 -2.34 -4.58
N GLU A 110 5.24 -1.55 -4.00
CA GLU A 110 6.67 -1.81 -3.98
C GLU A 110 7.13 -2.26 -2.60
N ILE A 111 6.69 -1.58 -1.54
CA ILE A 111 7.14 -1.80 -0.17
C ILE A 111 5.94 -2.06 0.74
N PRO A 112 5.80 -3.27 1.29
CA PRO A 112 4.75 -3.59 2.24
C PRO A 112 4.90 -2.77 3.53
N ARG A 113 3.75 -2.42 4.13
CA ARG A 113 3.72 -1.75 5.43
C ARG A 113 4.54 -2.49 6.49
N TRP A 114 5.26 -1.73 7.30
CA TRP A 114 6.16 -2.17 8.38
C TRP A 114 7.42 -2.91 7.95
N THR A 115 7.73 -2.91 6.65
CA THR A 115 9.01 -3.42 6.14
C THR A 115 10.02 -2.28 5.90
N ASN A 116 11.29 -2.64 5.73
CA ASN A 116 12.41 -1.69 5.69
C ASN A 116 13.13 -1.67 4.33
N ALA A 117 13.03 -2.72 3.53
CA ALA A 117 13.75 -2.81 2.25
C ALA A 117 13.22 -1.76 1.29
N LYS A 118 14.07 -0.85 0.81
CA LYS A 118 13.66 0.15 -0.19
C LYS A 118 13.59 -0.51 -1.56
N GLN A 119 12.44 -1.08 -1.86
CA GLN A 119 12.14 -1.66 -3.17
C GLN A 119 11.50 -0.59 -4.05
N GLU A 120 11.82 -0.59 -5.34
CA GLU A 120 11.34 0.39 -6.31
C GLU A 120 11.27 -0.25 -7.70
N ILE A 121 10.33 0.22 -8.53
CA ILE A 121 10.28 -0.04 -9.97
C ILE A 121 11.59 0.44 -10.57
N SER A 122 12.36 -0.46 -11.20
CA SER A 122 13.63 -0.06 -11.80
C SER A 122 13.39 0.71 -13.09
N LYS A 123 13.75 1.98 -13.13
CA LYS A 123 13.62 2.79 -14.36
C LYS A 123 14.53 2.30 -15.48
N ASP A 124 15.69 1.74 -15.16
CA ASP A 124 16.79 1.45 -16.08
C ASP A 124 16.80 0.01 -16.65
N GLU A 125 16.14 -0.94 -16.00
CA GLU A 125 16.15 -2.35 -16.43
C GLU A 125 15.01 -2.69 -17.39
N PHE A 126 15.23 -3.70 -18.23
CA PHE A 126 14.26 -4.17 -19.21
C PHE A 126 12.97 -4.65 -18.51
N LEU A 127 11.82 -4.11 -18.94
CA LEU A 127 10.49 -4.29 -18.33
C LEU A 127 10.37 -3.83 -16.87
N ASN A 128 11.27 -2.95 -16.43
CA ASN A 128 11.18 -2.24 -15.15
C ASN A 128 10.80 -3.11 -13.93
N PRO A 129 11.43 -4.29 -13.69
CA PRO A 129 11.12 -5.09 -12.52
C PRO A 129 11.34 -4.30 -11.23
N ILE A 130 10.63 -4.69 -10.17
CA ILE A 130 10.90 -4.13 -8.85
C ILE A 130 12.22 -4.72 -8.35
N LYS A 131 13.13 -3.85 -7.90
CA LYS A 131 14.43 -4.21 -7.30
C LYS A 131 14.66 -3.42 -6.03
N GLN A 132 15.58 -3.89 -5.19
CA GLN A 132 15.97 -3.14 -4.01
C GLN A 132 17.03 -2.10 -4.37
N ASP A 133 16.80 -0.85 -3.97
CA ASP A 133 17.75 0.26 -4.12
C ASP A 133 19.08 -0.09 -3.42
N THR A 134 20.18 0.47 -3.93
CA THR A 134 21.52 0.29 -3.38
C THR A 134 22.17 1.63 -3.03
N LYS A 135 22.82 1.67 -1.86
CA LYS A 135 23.61 2.82 -1.41
C LYS A 135 25.04 2.35 -1.16
N LYS A 136 26.00 2.92 -1.92
CA LYS A 136 27.43 2.53 -1.86
C LYS A 136 27.66 1.03 -2.04
N GLY A 137 26.95 0.44 -3.02
CA GLY A 137 27.05 -0.99 -3.38
C GLY A 137 26.41 -1.96 -2.38
N LYS A 138 25.64 -1.46 -1.39
CA LYS A 138 24.91 -2.29 -0.43
C LYS A 138 23.42 -2.04 -0.55
N LEU A 139 22.63 -3.08 -0.31
CA LEU A 139 21.17 -2.99 -0.25
C LEU A 139 20.72 -1.92 0.75
N ARG A 140 19.82 -1.04 0.31
CA ARG A 140 19.30 0.05 1.11
C ARG A 140 18.09 -0.41 1.92
N PHE A 141 18.13 -0.11 3.21
CA PHE A 141 17.02 -0.32 4.13
C PHE A 141 16.72 1.00 4.83
N VAL A 142 15.48 1.47 4.76
CA VAL A 142 15.01 2.60 5.56
C VAL A 142 15.01 2.20 7.03
N ARG A 143 15.45 3.11 7.90
CA ARG A 143 15.64 2.84 9.33
C ARG A 143 14.36 3.09 10.11
N ASN A 144 14.19 2.40 11.25
CA ASN A 144 13.06 2.64 12.13
C ASN A 144 13.28 3.96 12.87
N CYS A 145 12.39 4.92 12.67
CA CYS A 145 12.42 6.22 13.33
C CYS A 145 11.28 6.25 14.33
N PHE A 146 11.58 6.24 15.63
CA PHE A 146 10.56 6.15 16.68
C PHE A 146 9.49 7.25 16.51
N PRO A 147 8.19 6.91 16.55
CA PRO A 147 7.59 5.61 16.91
C PRO A 147 7.31 4.65 15.72
N HIS A 148 7.83 4.93 14.53
CA HIS A 148 7.50 4.27 13.27
C HIS A 148 8.41 3.06 12.94
N LYS A 149 7.80 1.90 12.69
CA LYS A 149 8.48 0.70 12.19
C LYS A 149 8.42 0.68 10.67
N GLY A 150 9.57 0.77 10.01
CA GLY A 150 9.66 0.74 8.54
C GLY A 150 8.77 1.78 7.87
N TYR A 151 8.16 1.41 6.75
CA TYR A 151 7.14 2.21 6.07
C TYR A 151 5.78 2.13 6.78
N LEU A 152 5.08 3.26 6.90
CA LEU A 152 3.80 3.35 7.61
C LEU A 152 2.59 2.89 6.78
N TRP A 153 2.76 2.74 5.46
CA TRP A 153 1.73 2.39 4.49
C TRP A 153 2.19 1.22 3.64
N ASN A 154 1.29 0.63 2.87
CA ASN A 154 1.74 -0.03 1.66
C ASN A 154 2.18 1.09 0.71
N TYR A 155 3.45 1.08 0.36
CA TYR A 155 4.07 2.11 -0.46
C TYR A 155 4.32 1.57 -1.86
N GLY A 156 4.17 2.41 -2.86
CA GLY A 156 4.45 2.06 -4.24
C GLY A 156 4.15 3.25 -5.14
N ALA A 157 3.81 2.98 -6.39
CA ALA A 157 3.60 4.03 -7.37
C ALA A 157 2.40 3.79 -8.27
N PHE A 158 1.94 4.86 -8.92
CA PHE A 158 1.00 4.77 -10.02
C PHE A 158 1.75 4.47 -11.34
N PRO A 159 1.36 3.41 -12.08
CA PRO A 159 1.92 3.15 -13.39
C PRO A 159 1.47 4.24 -14.36
N ARG A 160 2.23 4.46 -15.43
CA ARG A 160 1.94 5.48 -16.45
C ARG A 160 1.81 6.91 -15.92
N THR A 161 2.63 7.24 -14.94
CA THR A 161 2.81 8.61 -14.42
C THR A 161 4.30 8.89 -14.32
N TRP A 162 4.73 10.14 -14.44
CA TRP A 162 6.14 10.49 -14.33
C TRP A 162 6.31 11.92 -13.82
N GLU A 163 7.10 12.10 -12.77
CA GLU A 163 7.55 13.39 -12.23
C GLU A 163 8.69 13.92 -13.11
N ASP A 164 8.36 14.69 -14.16
CA ASP A 164 9.34 15.14 -15.17
C ASP A 164 10.46 16.01 -14.54
N PRO A 165 11.73 15.55 -14.57
CA PRO A 165 12.86 16.27 -13.97
C PRO A 165 13.27 17.52 -14.78
N ASN A 166 12.66 17.76 -15.94
CA ASN A 166 12.87 18.95 -16.74
C ASN A 166 11.85 20.06 -16.44
N SER A 167 10.75 19.73 -15.77
CA SER A 167 9.71 20.67 -15.36
C SER A 167 9.96 21.16 -13.95
N VAL A 168 9.74 22.46 -13.68
CA VAL A 168 9.75 23.01 -12.32
C VAL A 168 8.31 23.22 -11.88
N HIS A 169 7.89 22.53 -10.82
CA HIS A 169 6.51 22.60 -10.36
C HIS A 169 6.26 23.95 -9.64
N PRO A 170 5.16 24.67 -9.95
CA PRO A 170 4.96 26.01 -9.45
C PRO A 170 4.81 26.11 -7.92
N GLU A 171 4.40 25.06 -7.22
CA GLU A 171 4.10 25.09 -5.79
C GLU A 171 5.30 24.68 -4.93
N THR A 172 6.09 23.71 -5.37
CA THR A 172 7.33 23.30 -4.69
C THR A 172 8.54 24.14 -5.11
N LYS A 173 8.49 24.78 -6.29
CA LYS A 173 9.63 25.47 -6.93
C LYS A 173 10.83 24.54 -7.20
N ALA A 174 10.58 23.24 -7.26
CA ALA A 174 11.56 22.19 -7.47
C ALA A 174 11.24 21.41 -8.76
N LYS A 175 12.23 20.69 -9.27
CA LYS A 175 12.06 19.79 -10.42
C LYS A 175 11.44 18.46 -9.99
N GLY A 176 10.77 17.73 -10.87
CA GLY A 176 10.34 16.36 -10.55
C GLY A 176 11.53 15.44 -10.22
N ASP A 177 11.31 14.42 -9.39
CA ASP A 177 12.31 13.45 -8.94
C ASP A 177 12.65 12.36 -9.98
N ASN A 178 12.07 12.46 -11.18
CA ASN A 178 12.26 11.55 -12.30
C ASN A 178 11.65 10.16 -12.09
N ASP A 179 10.77 9.94 -11.10
CA ASP A 179 10.14 8.66 -10.81
C ASP A 179 8.64 8.61 -11.19
N PRO A 180 8.01 7.42 -11.23
CA PRO A 180 6.57 7.33 -11.27
C PRO A 180 5.97 7.92 -9.98
N LEU A 181 4.76 8.48 -10.08
CA LEU A 181 4.12 9.20 -8.98
C LEU A 181 3.86 8.29 -7.78
N ASP A 182 4.36 8.70 -6.62
CA ASP A 182 4.37 7.91 -5.40
C ASP A 182 3.01 7.84 -4.69
N VAL A 183 2.74 6.69 -4.08
CA VAL A 183 1.44 6.34 -3.50
C VAL A 183 1.59 5.70 -2.12
N CYS A 184 0.85 6.23 -1.15
CA CYS A 184 0.69 5.71 0.20
C CYS A 184 -0.72 5.12 0.36
N GLU A 185 -0.84 3.79 0.38
CA GLU A 185 -2.11 3.09 0.54
C GLU A 185 -2.35 2.72 2.01
N ILE A 186 -3.48 3.22 2.54
CA ILE A 186 -3.72 3.31 3.99
C ILE A 186 -4.66 2.23 4.54
N GLY A 187 -5.10 1.28 3.72
CA GLY A 187 -6.01 0.20 4.10
C GLY A 187 -5.42 -0.77 5.13
N GLU A 188 -6.28 -1.58 5.75
CA GLU A 188 -5.92 -2.44 6.88
C GLU A 188 -5.04 -3.63 6.49
N LEU A 189 -5.11 -4.11 5.25
CA LEU A 189 -4.34 -5.27 4.79
C LEU A 189 -2.92 -4.86 4.36
N VAL A 190 -1.93 -5.63 4.80
CA VAL A 190 -0.54 -5.48 4.33
C VAL A 190 -0.43 -6.11 2.94
N GLY A 191 0.05 -5.33 1.98
CA GLY A 191 0.27 -5.78 0.61
C GLY A 191 1.56 -6.59 0.42
N TYR A 192 1.89 -6.89 -0.83
CA TYR A 192 3.15 -7.54 -1.19
C TYR A 192 3.81 -6.85 -2.40
N PRO A 193 5.14 -6.90 -2.56
CA PRO A 193 5.82 -6.26 -3.68
C PRO A 193 5.36 -6.84 -5.02
N GLY A 194 5.08 -5.97 -5.98
CA GLY A 194 4.51 -6.30 -7.29
C GLY A 194 3.00 -6.52 -7.29
N GLN A 195 2.32 -6.38 -6.15
CA GLN A 195 0.86 -6.44 -6.11
C GLN A 195 0.27 -5.27 -6.89
N VAL A 196 -0.67 -5.56 -7.80
CA VAL A 196 -1.47 -4.53 -8.46
C VAL A 196 -2.81 -4.42 -7.75
N LYS A 197 -3.02 -3.31 -7.01
CA LYS A 197 -4.24 -3.05 -6.23
C LYS A 197 -5.12 -2.04 -6.93
N GLN A 198 -6.43 -2.20 -6.83
CA GLN A 198 -7.38 -1.16 -7.22
C GLN A 198 -7.60 -0.21 -6.05
N VAL A 199 -7.32 1.07 -6.25
CA VAL A 199 -7.37 2.08 -5.20
C VAL A 199 -8.19 3.29 -5.62
N LYS A 200 -8.66 4.04 -4.64
CA LYS A 200 -9.23 5.37 -4.86
C LYS A 200 -8.43 6.45 -4.16
N VAL A 201 -8.35 7.61 -4.80
CA VAL A 201 -7.59 8.78 -4.34
C VAL A 201 -8.37 9.53 -3.27
N LEU A 202 -7.64 9.96 -2.23
CA LEU A 202 -8.18 10.73 -1.11
C LEU A 202 -7.52 12.11 -1.00
N GLY A 203 -6.23 12.23 -1.33
CA GLY A 203 -5.50 13.48 -1.25
C GLY A 203 -4.04 13.35 -1.65
N VAL A 204 -3.25 14.40 -1.45
CA VAL A 204 -1.83 14.45 -1.82
C VAL A 204 -1.00 15.34 -0.89
N MET A 205 0.24 14.96 -0.61
CA MET A 205 1.20 15.81 0.13
C MET A 205 2.38 16.21 -0.77
N ALA A 206 2.80 17.47 -0.67
CA ALA A 206 3.87 18.07 -1.47
C ALA A 206 5.24 17.96 -0.79
N LEU A 207 5.87 16.78 -0.80
CA LEU A 207 7.22 16.64 -0.25
C LEU A 207 8.23 17.33 -1.17
N ILE A 208 9.20 18.00 -0.55
CA ILE A 208 10.41 18.47 -1.20
C ILE A 208 11.53 17.57 -0.70
N ASP A 209 11.89 16.58 -1.51
CA ASP A 209 12.88 15.58 -1.15
C ASP A 209 14.23 15.91 -1.81
N GLU A 210 15.23 16.30 -1.02
CA GLU A 210 16.56 16.67 -1.53
C GLU A 210 16.56 17.69 -2.69
N GLU A 211 15.70 18.72 -2.62
CA GLU A 211 15.48 19.77 -3.65
C GLU A 211 14.66 19.34 -4.87
N GLU A 212 14.05 18.16 -4.83
CA GLU A 212 13.15 17.64 -5.86
C GLU A 212 11.70 17.64 -5.37
N THR A 213 10.76 17.82 -6.30
CA THR A 213 9.32 17.65 -6.10
C THR A 213 9.05 16.17 -6.05
N ASP A 214 8.42 15.75 -4.97
CA ASP A 214 8.15 14.34 -4.71
C ASP A 214 6.72 14.20 -4.13
N TRP A 215 5.72 14.14 -4.99
CA TRP A 215 4.33 14.11 -4.57
C TRP A 215 3.95 12.76 -3.96
N LYS A 216 3.32 12.78 -2.77
CA LYS A 216 2.83 11.57 -2.09
C LYS A 216 1.31 11.50 -2.13
N ILE A 217 0.75 10.68 -3.02
CA ILE A 217 -0.70 10.49 -3.12
C ILE A 217 -1.18 9.60 -1.97
N ILE A 218 -2.23 10.02 -1.29
CA ILE A 218 -2.92 9.23 -0.26
C ILE A 218 -4.10 8.50 -0.91
N VAL A 219 -4.11 7.18 -0.80
CA VAL A 219 -5.13 6.32 -1.41
C VAL A 219 -5.61 5.26 -0.43
N ILE A 220 -6.72 4.62 -0.77
CA ILE A 220 -7.18 3.40 -0.09
C ILE A 220 -7.62 2.35 -1.11
N ASP A 221 -7.32 1.07 -0.81
CA ASP A 221 -7.87 -0.07 -1.55
C ASP A 221 -9.40 -0.02 -1.61
N VAL A 222 -9.99 -0.17 -2.79
CA VAL A 222 -11.45 -0.14 -2.97
C VAL A 222 -12.17 -1.29 -2.25
N ASN A 223 -11.44 -2.36 -1.90
CA ASN A 223 -11.94 -3.51 -1.16
C ASN A 223 -11.79 -3.36 0.36
N ASP A 224 -11.16 -2.29 0.84
CA ASP A 224 -11.00 -2.06 2.27
C ASP A 224 -12.37 -1.79 2.95
N PRO A 225 -12.62 -2.34 4.17
CA PRO A 225 -13.87 -2.10 4.89
C PRO A 225 -14.20 -0.62 5.17
N LEU A 226 -13.18 0.25 5.28
CA LEU A 226 -13.34 1.69 5.44
C LEU A 226 -13.45 2.43 4.11
N ALA A 227 -13.16 1.81 2.97
CA ALA A 227 -13.22 2.47 1.67
C ALA A 227 -14.54 3.21 1.47
N PRO A 228 -15.75 2.66 1.70
CA PRO A 228 -17.00 3.41 1.50
C PRO A 228 -17.13 4.71 2.32
N LYS A 229 -16.37 4.84 3.42
CA LYS A 229 -16.40 5.99 4.34
C LYS A 229 -15.32 7.05 4.07
N LEU A 230 -14.33 6.72 3.25
CA LEU A 230 -13.19 7.58 2.95
C LEU A 230 -13.30 8.09 1.50
N ASN A 231 -13.81 9.29 1.28
CA ASN A 231 -14.05 9.81 -0.08
C ASN A 231 -13.27 11.10 -0.40
N ASP A 232 -12.78 11.78 0.62
CA ASP A 232 -11.87 12.92 0.52
C ASP A 232 -10.90 12.92 1.72
N ILE A 233 -9.92 13.83 1.72
CA ILE A 233 -8.83 13.82 2.69
C ILE A 233 -9.31 14.05 4.13
N GLU A 234 -10.38 14.80 4.35
CA GLU A 234 -10.93 15.07 5.68
C GLU A 234 -11.51 13.81 6.34
N ASP A 235 -11.95 12.85 5.54
CA ASP A 235 -12.44 11.58 6.05
C ASP A 235 -11.29 10.75 6.67
N VAL A 236 -10.07 10.91 6.16
CA VAL A 236 -8.87 10.25 6.71
C VAL A 236 -8.64 10.70 8.15
N GLU A 237 -8.64 12.00 8.43
CA GLU A 237 -8.44 12.47 9.81
C GLU A 237 -9.62 12.10 10.72
N ARG A 238 -10.84 11.99 10.17
CA ARG A 238 -12.03 11.57 10.92
C ARG A 238 -11.97 10.10 11.34
N HIS A 239 -11.51 9.21 10.46
CA HIS A 239 -11.54 7.77 10.68
C HIS A 239 -10.20 7.17 11.12
N LEU A 240 -9.10 7.82 10.79
CA LEU A 240 -7.71 7.43 11.08
C LEU A 240 -6.95 8.62 11.71
N PRO A 241 -7.39 9.13 12.87
CA PRO A 241 -6.89 10.37 13.45
C PRO A 241 -5.39 10.30 13.73
N GLY A 242 -4.66 11.33 13.31
CA GLY A 242 -3.21 11.44 13.45
C GLY A 242 -2.38 10.71 12.38
N LEU A 243 -3.00 9.97 11.45
CA LEU A 243 -2.26 9.31 10.36
C LEU A 243 -1.54 10.32 9.47
N LEU A 244 -2.23 11.38 9.02
CA LEU A 244 -1.63 12.39 8.14
C LEU A 244 -0.49 13.16 8.82
N ARG A 245 -0.62 13.42 10.12
CA ARG A 245 0.47 14.01 10.93
C ARG A 245 1.66 13.06 11.03
N ALA A 246 1.42 11.77 11.22
CA ALA A 246 2.48 10.76 11.22
C ALA A 246 3.13 10.62 9.83
N THR A 247 2.35 10.74 8.74
CA THR A 247 2.86 10.79 7.36
C THR A 247 3.82 11.95 7.15
N ASN A 248 3.41 13.15 7.54
CA ASN A 248 4.27 14.33 7.47
C ASN A 248 5.58 14.13 8.25
N GLU A 249 5.48 13.67 9.50
CA GLU A 249 6.64 13.43 10.36
C GLU A 249 7.58 12.38 9.76
N TRP A 250 7.04 11.27 9.26
CA TRP A 250 7.83 10.17 8.70
C TRP A 250 8.67 10.64 7.52
N PHE A 251 8.07 11.30 6.53
CA PHE A 251 8.79 11.77 5.33
C PHE A 251 9.78 12.89 5.63
N ARG A 252 9.57 13.67 6.70
CA ARG A 252 10.56 14.64 7.18
C ARG A 252 11.81 13.95 7.71
N ILE A 253 11.65 12.90 8.52
CA ILE A 253 12.75 12.37 9.34
C ILE A 253 13.40 11.08 8.79
N TYR A 254 12.79 10.36 7.85
CA TYR A 254 13.20 9.00 7.50
C TYR A 254 14.66 8.86 6.99
N LYS A 255 15.23 9.95 6.44
CA LYS A 255 16.63 9.99 5.95
C LYS A 255 17.64 10.59 6.93
N ILE A 256 17.20 11.10 8.09
CA ILE A 256 18.10 11.63 9.12
C ILE A 256 19.06 10.54 9.65
N PRO A 257 18.62 9.29 9.93
CA PRO A 257 19.53 8.19 10.30
C PRO A 257 20.62 7.89 9.27
N ASP A 258 20.37 8.29 8.03
CA ASP A 258 21.23 8.12 6.87
C ASP A 258 22.21 9.29 6.65
N GLY A 259 22.19 10.27 7.57
CA GLY A 259 23.04 11.47 7.56
C GLY A 259 22.53 12.57 6.63
N LYS A 260 21.28 12.49 6.16
CA LYS A 260 20.66 13.54 5.34
C LYS A 260 19.95 14.57 6.23
N PRO A 261 19.77 15.81 5.74
CA PRO A 261 18.93 16.79 6.42
C PRO A 261 17.48 16.32 6.50
N GLU A 262 16.70 17.01 7.32
CA GLU A 262 15.25 16.86 7.36
C GLU A 262 14.63 17.35 6.04
N ASN A 263 13.70 16.59 5.49
CA ASN A 263 12.97 17.02 4.30
C ASN A 263 11.93 18.10 4.63
N GLN A 264 11.48 18.82 3.62
CA GLN A 264 10.50 19.89 3.76
C GLN A 264 9.23 19.55 3.00
N PHE A 265 8.15 20.26 3.31
CA PHE A 265 6.91 20.18 2.56
C PHE A 265 6.51 21.56 2.06
N ALA A 266 5.99 21.65 0.84
CA ALA A 266 5.21 22.82 0.46
C ALA A 266 3.90 22.89 1.27
N PHE A 267 3.19 24.02 1.18
CA PHE A 267 1.94 24.27 1.92
C PHE A 267 2.02 24.02 3.44
N SER A 268 3.19 24.17 4.05
CA SER A 268 3.43 23.85 5.47
C SER A 268 3.06 22.40 5.85
N GLY A 269 3.12 21.46 4.91
CA GLY A 269 2.78 20.05 5.16
C GLY A 269 1.29 19.70 5.10
N GLU A 270 0.44 20.63 4.66
CA GLU A 270 -0.97 20.35 4.41
C GLU A 270 -1.14 19.21 3.38
N CYS A 271 -1.98 18.22 3.69
CA CYS A 271 -2.42 17.25 2.70
C CYS A 271 -3.59 17.86 1.92
N LYS A 272 -3.38 18.11 0.63
CA LYS A 272 -4.41 18.62 -0.27
C LYS A 272 -5.46 17.56 -0.53
N ASN A 273 -6.68 18.02 -0.84
CA ASN A 273 -7.84 17.19 -1.06
C ASN A 273 -7.75 16.34 -2.35
N LYS A 274 -8.72 15.44 -2.51
CA LYS A 274 -8.82 14.53 -3.65
C LYS A 274 -8.74 15.26 -4.99
N LYS A 275 -9.46 16.38 -5.14
CA LYS A 275 -9.50 17.12 -6.41
C LYS A 275 -8.09 17.58 -6.83
N TYR A 276 -7.33 18.16 -5.90
CA TYR A 276 -5.97 18.60 -6.18
C TYR A 276 -5.04 17.41 -6.47
N ALA A 277 -5.23 16.29 -5.77
CA ALA A 277 -4.50 15.06 -6.06
C ALA A 277 -4.76 14.53 -7.48
N GLU A 278 -6.01 14.58 -7.95
CA GLU A 278 -6.36 14.22 -9.33
C GLU A 278 -5.68 15.14 -10.35
N GLU A 279 -5.58 16.44 -10.08
CA GLU A 279 -4.84 17.40 -10.94
C GLU A 279 -3.35 17.01 -11.06
N VAL A 280 -2.68 16.69 -9.94
CA VAL A 280 -1.28 16.20 -9.94
C VAL A 280 -1.13 14.89 -10.71
N ILE A 281 -2.04 13.94 -10.50
CA ILE A 281 -2.03 12.65 -11.22
C ILE A 281 -2.15 12.86 -12.73
N HIS A 282 -3.04 13.77 -13.16
CA HIS A 282 -3.19 14.10 -14.58
C HIS A 282 -1.93 14.74 -15.16
N GLU A 283 -1.27 15.65 -14.44
CA GLU A 283 0.00 16.25 -14.87
C GLU A 283 1.09 15.18 -15.07
N CYS A 284 1.28 14.30 -14.09
CA CYS A 284 2.28 13.23 -14.18
C CYS A 284 1.94 12.21 -15.28
N ALA A 285 0.65 11.92 -15.51
CA ALA A 285 0.21 11.06 -16.61
C ALA A 285 0.50 11.69 -17.98
N ASP A 286 0.24 13.00 -18.14
CA ASP A 286 0.57 13.74 -19.36
C ASP A 286 2.08 13.80 -19.61
N ALA A 287 2.89 13.92 -18.54
CA ALA A 287 4.35 13.86 -18.63
C ALA A 287 4.83 12.48 -19.10
N TRP A 288 4.27 11.40 -18.55
CA TRP A 288 4.56 10.03 -19.00
C TRP A 288 4.15 9.80 -20.47
N GLU A 289 3.02 10.35 -20.92
CA GLU A 289 2.59 10.24 -22.31
C GLU A 289 3.57 10.96 -23.27
N LYS A 290 4.10 12.13 -22.85
CA LYS A 290 5.15 12.84 -23.59
C LYS A 290 6.46 12.04 -23.65
N LEU A 291 6.82 11.39 -22.55
CA LEU A 291 7.97 10.46 -22.48
C LEU A 291 7.80 9.30 -23.47
N MET A 292 6.65 8.59 -23.42
CA MET A 292 6.40 7.41 -24.26
C MET A 292 6.22 7.75 -25.74
N SER A 293 5.69 8.94 -26.06
CA SER A 293 5.57 9.42 -27.44
C SER A 293 6.87 10.02 -28.00
N GLY A 294 7.94 10.08 -27.21
CA GLY A 294 9.24 10.60 -27.61
C GLY A 294 9.30 12.14 -27.70
N LYS A 295 8.31 12.84 -27.15
CA LYS A 295 8.32 14.32 -27.04
C LYS A 295 9.27 14.80 -25.94
N THR A 296 9.51 13.97 -24.92
CA THR A 296 10.53 14.19 -23.89
C THR A 296 11.58 13.08 -23.99
N ALA A 297 12.86 13.44 -23.87
CA ALA A 297 13.94 12.47 -23.91
C ALA A 297 13.92 11.58 -22.65
N PRO A 298 14.10 10.26 -22.77
CA PRO A 298 13.97 9.34 -21.65
C PRO A 298 15.15 9.33 -20.66
N GLY A 299 16.29 9.92 -21.03
CA GLY A 299 17.52 9.77 -20.25
C GLY A 299 17.87 8.29 -20.09
N ASP A 300 18.01 7.85 -18.84
CA ASP A 300 18.34 6.47 -18.49
C ASP A 300 17.11 5.55 -18.36
N ILE A 301 15.89 6.07 -18.59
CA ILE A 301 14.66 5.28 -18.47
C ILE A 301 14.55 4.29 -19.64
N ASN A 302 14.39 3.02 -19.30
CA ASN A 302 14.09 1.94 -20.21
C ASN A 302 12.60 1.90 -20.52
N LEU A 303 12.24 2.30 -21.75
CA LEU A 303 10.85 2.39 -22.21
C LEU A 303 10.26 1.05 -22.71
N ALA A 304 10.97 -0.07 -22.55
CA ALA A 304 10.53 -1.36 -23.10
C ALA A 304 9.19 -1.80 -22.49
N ASN A 305 8.21 -2.07 -23.35
CA ASN A 305 6.86 -2.44 -22.96
C ASN A 305 6.22 -3.38 -24.00
N ILE A 306 5.25 -4.20 -23.58
CA ILE A 306 4.62 -5.21 -24.45
C ILE A 306 3.36 -4.70 -25.16
N GLU A 307 2.81 -3.55 -24.76
CA GLU A 307 1.59 -3.00 -25.37
C GLU A 307 1.85 -2.12 -26.61
N ALA A 308 3.07 -1.59 -26.79
CA ALA A 308 3.40 -0.73 -27.94
C ALA A 308 3.22 -1.46 -29.29
N PRO A 309 2.77 -0.77 -30.36
CA PRO A 309 2.63 -1.39 -31.69
C PRO A 309 3.95 -1.97 -32.24
N GLU A 310 3.85 -2.97 -33.13
CA GLU A 310 5.02 -3.48 -33.84
C GLU A 310 5.75 -2.37 -34.61
N GLY A 311 7.09 -2.39 -34.54
CA GLY A 311 7.95 -1.39 -35.19
C GLY A 311 8.18 -0.12 -34.38
N VAL A 312 7.48 0.08 -33.25
CA VAL A 312 7.78 1.18 -32.31
C VAL A 312 9.01 0.80 -31.47
N ALA A 313 9.96 1.73 -31.30
CA ALA A 313 11.23 1.47 -30.61
C ALA A 313 11.06 0.97 -29.16
N SER A 314 9.99 1.36 -28.49
CA SER A 314 9.65 0.94 -27.13
C SER A 314 9.00 -0.45 -27.05
N ARG A 315 8.63 -1.06 -28.18
CA ARG A 315 8.09 -2.44 -28.21
C ARG A 315 9.16 -3.42 -27.76
N ALA A 316 8.89 -4.10 -26.64
CA ALA A 316 9.77 -5.11 -26.08
C ALA A 316 9.98 -6.27 -27.07
N ASP A 317 11.24 -6.68 -27.20
CA ASP A 317 11.63 -7.84 -28.02
C ASP A 317 11.05 -9.13 -27.40
N PRO A 318 10.15 -9.86 -28.11
CA PRO A 318 9.55 -11.09 -27.60
C PRO A 318 10.56 -12.14 -27.16
N ALA A 319 11.74 -12.21 -27.80
CA ALA A 319 12.79 -13.15 -27.41
C ALA A 319 13.40 -12.80 -26.05
N LYS A 320 13.55 -11.51 -25.74
CA LYS A 320 14.01 -11.04 -24.43
C LYS A 320 12.95 -11.25 -23.34
N VAL A 321 11.67 -11.03 -23.66
CA VAL A 321 10.56 -11.34 -22.73
C VAL A 321 10.56 -12.83 -22.38
N ALA A 322 10.70 -13.70 -23.39
CA ALA A 322 10.77 -15.16 -23.19
C ALA A 322 12.03 -15.61 -22.44
N ALA A 323 13.11 -14.83 -22.49
CA ALA A 323 14.36 -15.11 -21.78
C ALA A 323 14.33 -14.69 -20.30
N VAL A 324 13.30 -13.96 -19.83
CA VAL A 324 13.12 -13.68 -18.40
C VAL A 324 13.02 -15.02 -17.67
N PRO A 325 13.86 -15.30 -16.65
CA PRO A 325 13.86 -16.60 -15.98
C PRO A 325 12.50 -16.97 -15.40
N ALA A 326 12.25 -18.26 -15.16
CA ALA A 326 11.02 -18.70 -14.50
C ALA A 326 10.99 -18.25 -13.03
N ASN A 327 9.79 -18.20 -12.43
CA ASN A 327 9.60 -17.87 -11.01
C ASN A 327 10.39 -18.82 -10.10
N GLN A 328 11.03 -18.24 -9.08
CA GLN A 328 11.83 -18.94 -8.08
C GLN A 328 11.26 -18.65 -6.68
N GLU A 329 10.81 -19.70 -6.00
CA GLU A 329 10.36 -19.62 -4.61
C GLU A 329 11.52 -19.91 -3.66
N ILE A 330 12.33 -18.88 -3.39
CA ILE A 330 13.51 -18.97 -2.52
C ILE A 330 13.23 -18.20 -1.22
N ALA A 331 13.56 -18.81 -0.07
CA ALA A 331 13.45 -18.14 1.22
C ALA A 331 14.37 -16.91 1.29
N PRO A 332 13.92 -15.79 1.90
CA PRO A 332 14.71 -14.57 1.98
C PRO A 332 16.08 -14.77 2.63
N ALA A 333 17.09 -14.03 2.16
CA ALA A 333 18.38 -13.97 2.83
C ALA A 333 18.25 -13.31 4.22
N ALA A 334 19.24 -13.52 5.08
CA ALA A 334 19.25 -12.86 6.37
C ALA A 334 19.43 -11.33 6.19
N ILE A 335 18.59 -10.54 6.85
CA ILE A 335 18.78 -9.10 6.98
C ILE A 335 19.74 -8.85 8.14
N ASP A 336 20.65 -7.89 7.97
CA ASP A 336 21.54 -7.44 9.04
C ASP A 336 20.73 -6.93 10.25
N GLY A 337 21.04 -7.44 11.45
CA GLY A 337 20.29 -7.11 12.67
C GLY A 337 20.34 -5.62 13.07
N THR A 338 21.24 -4.82 12.49
CA THR A 338 21.24 -3.36 12.73
C THR A 338 20.00 -2.67 12.15
N ILE A 339 19.26 -3.31 11.25
CA ILE A 339 18.01 -2.78 10.70
C ILE A 339 16.89 -2.71 11.75
N ASP A 340 16.98 -3.52 12.82
CA ASP A 340 16.02 -3.48 13.93
C ASP A 340 16.23 -2.29 14.88
N LYS A 341 17.35 -1.59 14.77
CA LYS A 341 17.66 -0.41 15.59
C LYS A 341 16.57 0.66 15.45
N TRP A 342 16.09 1.15 16.60
CA TRP A 342 15.25 2.33 16.71
C TRP A 342 16.10 3.60 16.83
N PHE A 343 15.84 4.56 15.95
CA PHE A 343 16.40 5.90 16.02
C PHE A 343 15.40 6.82 16.71
N PHE A 344 15.83 7.49 17.77
CA PHE A 344 15.06 8.50 18.47
C PHE A 344 15.49 9.86 17.95
N ILE A 345 14.69 10.41 17.03
CA ILE A 345 14.97 11.67 16.37
C ILE A 345 14.11 12.73 17.06
N SER A 346 14.74 13.63 17.79
CA SER A 346 14.08 14.83 18.28
C SER A 346 14.08 15.86 17.15
N GLY A 347 12.91 16.17 16.60
CA GLY A 347 12.76 17.36 15.75
C GLY A 347 13.19 18.60 16.55
N ALA A 348 13.79 19.58 15.90
CA ALA A 348 13.83 20.92 16.48
C ALA A 348 12.37 21.32 16.75
N ALA A 349 12.06 21.69 18.00
CA ALA A 349 10.72 22.12 18.37
C ALA A 349 10.24 23.19 17.39
N VAL A 350 9.13 22.92 16.70
CA VAL A 350 8.44 23.91 15.86
C VAL A 350 7.66 24.85 16.76
#